data_AF-A0A0C3P429-F1
#
_entry.id   AF-A0A0C3P429-F1
#
_cell.length_a   1.000
_cell.length_b   1.000
_cell.length_c   1.000
_cell.angle_alpha   90.00
_cell.angle_beta   90.00
_cell.angle_gamma   90.00
#
_symmetry.space_group_name_H-M   'P 1'
#
loop_
_entity.id
_entity.type
_entity.pdbx_description
1 polymer ?
#
loop_
_entity_poly.entity_id
_entity_poly.type
_entity_poly.pdbx_seq_one_letter_code
_entity_poly.pdbx_strand_id
1 'polypeptide(L)'
;MASLFPPPCPTLPDLQTLLVKGSVHASAPVHFSLSYVLQHDVEKAVVLSPSRAQFTVALKDYRDGWITEHGGDGRTNKAASKVDIL
;
A
#
# COMPACT_ATOMS: atom_id res chain seq x y z
N MET A 1 12.84 12.06 1.49
CA MET A 1 12.21 10.81 1.05
C MET A 1 11.26 10.34 2.13
N ALA A 2 9.95 10.53 1.94
CA ALA A 2 8.94 10.24 2.95
C ALA A 2 8.43 8.80 2.81
N SER A 3 9.19 7.80 3.26
CA SER A 3 8.69 6.42 3.38
C SER A 3 7.84 6.27 4.65
N LEU A 4 6.84 5.38 4.62
CA LEU A 4 6.14 4.93 5.83
C LEU A 4 6.95 3.89 6.61
N PHE A 5 7.98 3.32 5.96
CA PHE A 5 8.89 2.37 6.58
C PHE A 5 10.16 3.04 7.06
N PRO A 6 10.60 2.77 8.30
CA PRO A 6 11.84 3.33 8.81
C PRO A 6 13.03 2.80 7.99
N PRO A 7 14.03 3.64 7.69
CA PRO A 7 15.26 3.19 7.07
C PRO A 7 16.06 2.26 8.01
N PRO A 8 16.87 1.31 7.48
CA PRO A 8 17.10 1.06 6.05
C PRO A 8 15.97 0.22 5.44
N CYS A 9 15.26 0.79 4.46
CA CYS A 9 14.27 0.07 3.67
C CYS A 9 14.70 0.08 2.20
N PRO A 10 14.42 -1.00 1.44
CA PRO A 10 14.69 -1.02 0.01
C PRO A 10 13.94 0.12 -0.67
N THR A 11 14.64 0.89 -1.51
CA THR A 11 14.02 1.89 -2.36
C THR A 11 13.23 1.21 -3.47
N LEU A 12 12.02 1.70 -3.73
CA LEU A 12 11.22 1.19 -4.83
C LEU A 12 11.87 1.62 -6.16
N PRO A 13 11.87 0.75 -7.19
CA PRO A 13 12.32 1.16 -8.51
C PRO A 13 11.38 2.23 -9.07
N ASP A 14 11.90 3.08 -9.96
CA ASP A 14 11.07 4.02 -10.70
C ASP A 14 10.24 3.25 -11.73
N LEU A 15 9.00 2.93 -11.36
CA LEU A 15 8.07 2.13 -12.15
C LEU A 15 6.66 2.70 -12.05
N GLN A 16 5.97 2.75 -13.18
CA GLN A 16 4.57 3.19 -13.23
C GLN A 16 3.59 2.04 -12.96
N THR A 17 4.02 0.80 -13.11
CA THR A 17 3.16 -0.38 -12.98
C THR A 17 3.95 -1.56 -12.44
N LEU A 18 3.38 -2.25 -11.45
CA LEU A 18 3.94 -3.46 -10.86
C LEU A 18 2.94 -4.60 -10.98
N LEU A 19 3.32 -5.67 -11.67
CA LEU A 19 2.55 -6.92 -11.68
C LEU A 19 3.14 -7.86 -10.63
N VAL A 20 2.35 -8.18 -9.61
CA VAL A 20 2.72 -9.15 -8.58
C VAL A 20 2.03 -10.47 -8.87
N LYS A 21 2.81 -11.56 -8.94
CA LYS A 21 2.30 -12.91 -9.16
C LYS A 21 2.83 -13.84 -8.07
N GLY A 22 1.93 -14.66 -7.51
CA GLY A 22 2.26 -15.65 -6.49
C GLY A 22 1.66 -15.32 -5.13
N SER A 23 2.10 -16.06 -4.11
CA SER A 23 1.68 -15.82 -2.72
C SER A 23 2.43 -14.60 -2.20
N VAL A 24 1.71 -13.49 -2.03
CA VAL A 24 2.23 -12.30 -1.38
C VAL A 24 1.39 -11.95 -0.18
N HIS A 25 2.03 -11.22 0.73
CA HIS A 25 1.38 -10.72 1.91
C HIS A 25 0.18 -9.83 1.54
N ALA A 26 -1.00 -10.06 2.12
CA ALA A 26 -2.24 -9.39 1.71
C ALA A 26 -2.16 -7.86 1.83
N SER A 27 -1.43 -7.35 2.83
CA SER A 27 -1.19 -5.91 3.00
C SER A 27 -0.04 -5.36 2.15
N ALA A 28 0.78 -6.20 1.50
CA ALA A 28 1.92 -5.72 0.71
C ALA A 28 1.52 -4.73 -0.40
N PRO A 29 0.45 -4.95 -1.19
CA PRO A 29 0.00 -3.96 -2.16
C PRO A 29 -0.41 -2.62 -1.54
N VAL A 30 -1.00 -2.64 -0.33
CA VAL A 30 -1.39 -1.43 0.41
C VAL A 30 -0.14 -0.66 0.85
N HIS A 31 0.78 -1.35 1.52
CA HIS A 31 2.06 -0.80 1.95
C HIS A 31 2.89 -0.20 0.81
N PHE A 32 2.92 -0.91 -0.32
CA PHE A 32 3.59 -0.45 -1.52
C PHE A 32 2.96 0.84 -2.05
N SER A 33 1.64 0.83 -2.27
CA SER A 33 0.93 1.98 -2.84
C SER A 33 1.03 3.21 -1.94
N LEU A 34 0.86 3.05 -0.61
CA LEU A 34 1.03 4.15 0.33
C LEU A 34 2.45 4.74 0.32
N SER A 35 3.47 3.89 0.25
CA SER A 35 4.86 4.36 0.18
C SER A 35 5.16 5.06 -1.13
N TYR A 36 4.65 4.51 -2.24
CA TYR A 36 4.86 5.06 -3.56
C TYR A 36 4.26 6.46 -3.71
N VAL A 37 2.99 6.66 -3.29
CA VAL A 37 2.33 7.96 -3.37
C VAL A 37 2.99 9.03 -2.49
N LEU A 38 3.62 8.63 -1.38
CA LEU A 38 4.35 9.54 -0.51
C LEU A 38 5.76 9.87 -1.01
N GLN A 39 6.41 8.95 -1.73
CA GLN A 39 7.75 9.14 -2.26
C GLN A 39 7.76 9.97 -3.55
N HIS A 40 6.78 9.74 -4.44
CA HIS A 40 6.76 10.32 -5.79
C HIS A 40 5.71 11.44 -5.97
N ASP A 41 4.97 11.79 -4.91
CA ASP A 41 3.87 12.76 -4.91
C ASP A 41 2.89 12.60 -6.09
N VAL A 42 2.60 11.35 -6.47
CA VAL A 42 1.62 11.08 -7.53
C VAL A 42 0.22 11.51 -7.10
N GLU A 43 -0.61 11.87 -8.09
CA GLU A 43 -2.00 12.25 -7.85
C GLU A 43 -2.85 11.04 -7.42
N LYS A 44 -2.62 9.88 -8.04
CA LYS A 44 -3.41 8.67 -7.81
C LYS A 44 -2.58 7.40 -8.02
N ALA A 45 -2.86 6.37 -7.22
CA ALA A 45 -2.41 5.00 -7.45
C ALA A 45 -3.62 4.05 -7.48
N VAL A 46 -3.58 3.05 -8.35
CA VAL A 46 -4.66 2.07 -8.51
C VAL A 46 -4.11 0.68 -8.24
N VAL A 47 -4.76 -0.04 -7.34
CA VAL A 47 -4.49 -1.44 -7.04
C VAL A 47 -5.58 -2.28 -7.70
N LEU A 48 -5.20 -3.09 -8.67
CA LEU A 48 -6.11 -4.02 -9.33
C LEU A 48 -6.03 -5.37 -8.62
N SER A 49 -7.14 -5.78 -7.98
CA SER A 49 -7.27 -7.09 -7.37
C SER A 49 -8.13 -8.01 -8.24
N PRO A 50 -7.84 -9.31 -8.35
CA PRO A 50 -8.71 -10.25 -9.07
C PRO A 50 -10.12 -10.34 -8.47
N SER A 51 -10.26 -10.05 -7.17
CA SER A 51 -11.53 -9.95 -6.47
C SER A 51 -11.37 -9.04 -5.25
N ARG A 52 -11.99 -7.86 -5.29
CA ARG A 52 -12.01 -6.90 -4.17
C ARG A 52 -12.59 -7.49 -2.88
N ALA A 53 -13.60 -8.35 -2.98
CA ALA A 53 -14.23 -8.97 -1.83
C ALA A 53 -13.24 -9.88 -1.08
N GLN A 54 -12.65 -10.84 -1.79
CA GLN A 54 -11.61 -11.72 -1.25
C GLN A 54 -10.40 -10.95 -0.73
N PHE A 55 -9.96 -9.90 -1.44
CA PHE A 55 -8.85 -9.06 -1.00
C PHE A 55 -9.17 -8.35 0.32
N THR A 56 -10.38 -7.81 0.46
CA THR A 56 -10.85 -7.16 1.70
C THR A 56 -10.91 -8.14 2.87
N VAL A 57 -11.40 -9.37 2.63
CA VAL A 57 -11.41 -10.43 3.65
C VAL A 57 -9.98 -10.77 4.07
N ALA A 58 -9.08 -11.00 3.11
CA ALA A 58 -7.67 -11.30 3.39
C ALA A 58 -6.96 -10.19 4.19
N LEU A 59 -7.25 -8.91 3.89
CA LEU A 59 -6.74 -7.78 4.67
C LEU A 59 -7.24 -7.78 6.12
N LYS A 60 -8.53 -8.07 6.33
CA LYS A 60 -9.13 -8.14 7.66
C LYS A 60 -8.61 -9.33 8.46
N ASP A 61 -8.51 -10.49 7.83
CA ASP A 61 -8.08 -11.73 8.46
C ASP A 61 -6.60 -11.67 8.85
N TYR A 62 -5.76 -11.07 8.00
CA TYR A 62 -4.35 -10.90 8.33
C TYR A 62 -4.13 -9.93 9.49
N ARG A 63 -4.96 -8.88 9.59
CA ARG A 63 -4.92 -7.87 10.66
C ARG A 63 -3.51 -7.30 10.85
N ASP A 64 -3.03 -6.63 9.82
CA ASP A 64 -1.69 -6.04 9.80
C ASP A 64 -1.52 -5.07 10.99
N GLY A 65 -0.53 -5.36 11.85
CA GLY A 65 -0.27 -4.58 13.06
C GLY A 65 0.15 -3.15 12.77
N TRP A 66 0.96 -2.94 11.72
CA TRP A 66 1.40 -1.60 11.33
C TRP A 66 0.22 -0.75 10.85
N ILE A 67 -0.66 -1.30 10.00
CA ILE A 67 -1.87 -0.60 9.54
C ILE A 67 -2.82 -0.32 10.69
N THR A 68 -2.93 -1.25 11.64
CA THR A 68 -3.78 -1.07 12.83
C THR A 68 -3.27 0.09 13.69
N GLU A 69 -1.96 0.25 13.83
CA GLU A 69 -1.33 1.29 14.65
C GLU A 69 -1.26 2.65 13.92
N HIS A 70 -0.89 2.67 12.64
CA HIS A 70 -0.57 3.89 11.89
C HIS A 70 -1.63 4.28 10.85
N GLY A 71 -2.66 3.45 10.65
CA GLY A 71 -3.72 3.70 9.67
C GLY A 71 -4.55 4.94 9.99
N GLY A 72 -4.64 5.31 11.27
CA GLY A 72 -5.31 6.53 11.74
C GLY A 72 -4.50 7.81 11.55
N ASP A 73 -3.20 7.70 11.29
CA ASP A 73 -2.33 8.87 11.22
C ASP A 73 -2.69 9.75 10.02
N GLY A 74 -2.67 11.07 10.22
CA GLY A 74 -2.99 12.03 9.15
C GLY A 74 -2.11 11.85 7.90
N ARG A 75 -0.85 11.45 8.09
CA ARG A 75 0.07 11.16 6.98
C ARG A 75 -0.35 9.91 6.19
N THR A 76 -0.74 8.84 6.88
CA THR A 76 -1.22 7.60 6.25
C THR A 76 -2.56 7.81 5.57
N ASN A 77 -3.49 8.52 6.22
CA ASN A 77 -4.80 8.85 5.64
C ASN A 77 -4.68 9.74 4.39
N LYS A 78 -3.77 10.73 4.39
CA LYS A 78 -3.49 11.55 3.20
C LYS A 78 -2.93 10.72 2.05
N ALA A 79 -2.11 9.72 2.34
CA ALA A 79 -1.63 8.78 1.32
C ALA A 79 -2.75 7.88 0.82
N ALA A 80 -3.56 7.33 1.74
CA ALA A 80 -4.67 6.43 1.43
C ALA A 80 -5.75 7.09 0.56
N SER A 81 -6.02 8.39 0.71
CA SER A 81 -6.98 9.10 -0.14
C SER A 81 -6.58 9.14 -1.63
N LYS A 82 -5.28 8.98 -1.91
CA LYS A 82 -4.73 8.90 -3.27
C LYS A 82 -4.73 7.46 -3.82
N VAL A 83 -5.15 6.45 -3.08
CA VAL A 83 -5.13 5.04 -3.49
C VAL A 83 -6.54 4.52 -3.72
N ASP A 84 -6.82 3.97 -4.90
CA ASP A 84 -8.05 3.21 -5.17
C ASP A 84 -7.76 1.72 -5.29
N ILE A 85 -8.63 0.89 -4.71
CA ILE A 85 -8.56 -0.57 -4.83
C ILE A 85 -9.78 -1.03 -5.61
N LEU A 86 -9.53 -1.61 -6.78
CA LEU A 86 -10.54 -2.13 -7.70
C LEU A 86 -10.62 -3.66 -7.63
#